data_AF-A0A949MJR5-F1
#
_entry.id   AF-A0A949MJR5-F1
#
_cell.length_a   1.000
_cell.length_b   1.000
_cell.length_c   1.000
_cell.angle_alpha   90.00
_cell.angle_beta   90.00
_cell.angle_gamma   90.00
#
_symmetry.space_group_name_H-M   'P 1'
#
loop_
_entity.id
_entity.type
_entity.pdbx_description
1 polymer ?
#
loop_
_entity_poly.entity_id
_entity_poly.type
_entity_poly.pdbx_seq_one_letter_code
_entity_poly.pdbx_strand_id
1 'polypeptide(L)'
;ASHVLSRWGLAVLVCATLLVVALARVPGFAARHEQYLQDAELLLRALFALLLAAVPFLSRTQYLFRQLAVLLLVSGLVVVLDVALISWFSLSQQTSLVVALLVAFWMYVPFRHWVVSRWLVHGRLTSPQLFERLYAVTRAAEQSASRASALWAAVLRDLFQPMDVTATLDAVDEAELREDGELLVVALPLEHGSIALRYAEEGKRLFSPADVSLVRNALAQVRGALAVEQAVEKGRTEERERIARDLHDDIGARLLTLMYRAPSKDVEDYARRTIQDLKTLVRGLALPGSTLEDSAAEWKAELAQRLATADIALEWHQRLQGNPPLGAEQWSALTRIIRELGSNTLQHARAGTVFVTLAYMPH
;
A
#
# COMPACT_ATOMS: atom_id res chain seq x y z
N ALA A 1 -11.32 28.84 -9.60
CA ALA A 1 -11.17 30.15 -8.93
C ALA A 1 -12.44 31.01 -8.94
N SER A 2 -13.16 31.11 -10.07
CA SER A 2 -14.34 31.99 -10.23
C SER A 2 -15.49 31.76 -9.25
N HIS A 3 -15.86 30.50 -8.98
CA HIS A 3 -16.96 30.17 -8.06
C HIS A 3 -16.65 30.43 -6.57
N VAL A 4 -15.36 30.50 -6.22
CA VAL A 4 -14.93 30.83 -4.86
C VAL A 4 -15.04 32.34 -4.67
N LEU A 5 -14.47 33.12 -5.59
CA LEU A 5 -14.58 34.58 -5.57
C LEU A 5 -16.04 35.07 -5.53
N SER A 6 -16.94 34.43 -6.28
CA SER A 6 -18.35 34.83 -6.31
C SER A 6 -19.10 34.55 -5.00
N ARG A 7 -18.81 33.44 -4.33
CA ARG A 7 -19.43 33.08 -3.04
C ARG A 7 -18.88 33.92 -1.89
N TRP A 8 -17.61 34.31 -1.94
CA TRP A 8 -17.01 35.23 -0.99
C TRP A 8 -17.49 36.66 -1.20
N GLY A 9 -17.62 37.10 -2.45
CA GLY A 9 -18.28 38.37 -2.77
C GLY A 9 -19.68 38.46 -2.16
N LEU A 10 -20.44 37.37 -2.19
CA LEU A 10 -21.75 37.29 -1.55
C LEU A 10 -21.69 37.39 -0.02
N ALA A 11 -20.76 36.68 0.64
CA ALA A 11 -20.59 36.76 2.09
C ALA A 11 -20.17 38.17 2.57
N VAL A 12 -19.29 38.83 1.80
CA VAL A 12 -18.88 40.23 2.03
C VAL A 12 -20.05 41.18 1.84
N LEU A 13 -20.83 41.00 0.78
CA LEU A 13 -22.02 41.80 0.51
C LEU A 13 -23.05 41.67 1.64
N VAL A 14 -23.24 40.46 2.17
CA VAL A 14 -24.15 40.18 3.28
C VAL A 14 -23.64 40.83 4.58
N CYS A 15 -22.35 40.72 4.90
CA CYS A 15 -21.79 41.37 6.09
C CYS A 15 -21.87 42.90 5.99
N ALA A 16 -21.58 43.47 4.82
CA ALA A 16 -21.67 44.91 4.57
C ALA A 16 -23.12 45.41 4.67
N THR A 17 -24.10 44.67 4.12
CA THR A 17 -25.52 45.03 4.23
C THR A 17 -26.04 44.91 5.66
N LEU A 18 -25.66 43.88 6.40
CA LEU A 18 -26.01 43.74 7.82
C LEU A 18 -25.44 44.89 8.67
N LEU A 19 -24.19 45.30 8.41
CA LEU A 19 -23.55 46.42 9.10
C LEU A 19 -24.27 47.76 8.80
N VAL A 20 -24.58 48.03 7.54
CA VAL A 20 -25.30 49.26 7.13
C VAL A 20 -26.71 49.31 7.75
N VAL A 21 -27.43 48.18 7.77
CA VAL A 21 -28.77 48.09 8.38
C VAL A 21 -28.72 48.22 9.91
N ALA A 22 -27.67 47.73 10.56
CA ALA A 22 -27.43 47.90 11.98
C ALA A 22 -27.24 49.37 12.36
N LEU A 23 -26.41 50.09 11.61
CA LEU A 23 -26.10 51.51 11.84
C LEU A 23 -27.31 52.43 11.62
N ALA A 24 -28.13 52.15 10.61
CA ALA A 24 -29.32 52.96 10.29
C ALA A 24 -30.43 52.91 11.37
N ARG A 25 -30.36 51.98 12.33
CA ARG A 25 -31.38 51.74 13.35
C ARG A 25 -30.98 52.21 14.75
N VAL A 26 -29.79 52.78 14.94
CA VAL A 26 -29.33 53.28 16.23
C VAL A 26 -30.24 54.43 16.72
N PRO A 27 -30.88 54.33 17.89
CA PRO A 27 -31.75 55.39 18.40
C PRO A 27 -30.94 56.67 18.64
N GLY A 28 -31.39 57.80 18.07
CA GLY A 28 -30.64 59.07 18.08
C GLY A 28 -29.71 59.28 16.88
N PHE A 29 -29.73 58.39 15.87
CA PHE A 29 -28.99 58.55 14.61
C PHE A 29 -29.20 59.95 14.01
N ALA A 30 -30.44 60.46 13.97
CA ALA A 30 -30.78 61.81 13.49
C ALA A 30 -30.08 62.97 14.24
N ALA A 31 -29.75 62.82 15.53
CA ALA A 31 -29.19 63.90 16.36
C ALA A 31 -27.65 63.90 16.44
N ARG A 32 -26.99 62.79 16.06
CA ARG A 32 -25.52 62.63 16.02
C ARG A 32 -25.04 62.10 14.66
N HIS A 33 -25.75 62.48 13.59
CA HIS A 33 -25.58 61.94 12.23
C HIS A 33 -24.12 61.92 11.77
N GLU A 34 -23.38 63.02 11.93
CA GLU A 34 -22.01 63.13 11.42
C GLU A 34 -21.02 62.19 12.12
N GLN A 35 -21.11 62.04 13.44
CA GLN A 35 -20.14 61.25 14.20
C GLN A 35 -20.38 59.74 14.03
N TYR A 36 -21.65 59.31 14.02
CA TYR A 36 -21.98 57.89 13.77
C TYR A 36 -21.76 57.48 12.31
N LEU A 37 -21.94 58.38 11.34
CA LEU A 37 -21.61 58.09 9.93
C LEU A 37 -20.10 57.93 9.72
N GLN A 38 -19.28 58.72 10.40
CA GLN A 38 -17.81 58.58 10.35
C GLN A 38 -17.33 57.27 10.99
N ASP A 39 -17.85 56.92 12.17
CA ASP A 39 -17.50 55.67 12.85
C ASP A 39 -17.95 54.42 12.05
N ALA A 40 -19.14 54.49 11.45
CA ALA A 40 -19.68 53.50 10.52
C ALA A 40 -18.79 53.29 9.30
N GLU A 41 -18.39 54.39 8.66
CA GLU A 41 -17.57 54.38 7.46
C GLU A 41 -16.17 53.84 7.76
N LEU A 42 -15.59 54.19 8.91
CA LEU A 42 -14.32 53.66 9.38
C LEU A 42 -14.38 52.14 9.62
N LEU A 43 -15.43 51.65 10.28
CA LEU A 43 -15.63 50.21 10.52
C LEU A 43 -15.82 49.43 9.21
N LEU A 44 -16.59 49.97 8.27
CA LEU A 44 -16.80 49.34 6.96
C LEU A 44 -15.50 49.29 6.15
N ARG A 45 -14.72 50.39 6.15
CA ARG A 45 -13.40 50.44 5.50
C ARG A 45 -12.40 49.47 6.15
N ALA A 46 -12.40 49.38 7.48
CA ALA A 46 -11.55 48.45 8.21
C ALA A 46 -11.91 46.98 7.91
N LEU A 47 -13.20 46.63 7.91
CA LEU A 47 -13.67 45.30 7.54
C LEU A 47 -13.29 44.95 6.10
N PHE A 48 -13.48 45.89 5.17
CA PHE A 48 -13.14 45.68 3.77
C PHE A 48 -11.63 45.52 3.56
N ALA A 49 -10.81 46.32 4.23
CA ALA A 49 -9.35 46.18 4.21
C ALA A 49 -8.90 44.83 4.79
N LEU A 50 -9.52 44.38 5.87
CA LEU A 50 -9.26 43.09 6.51
C LEU A 50 -9.62 41.91 5.59
N LEU A 51 -10.75 42.01 4.90
CA LEU A 51 -11.21 41.03 3.91
C LEU A 51 -10.26 40.95 2.72
N LEU A 52 -9.87 42.10 2.16
CA LEU A 52 -8.92 42.17 1.04
C LEU A 52 -7.55 41.61 1.43
N ALA A 53 -7.09 41.93 2.64
CA ALA A 53 -5.83 41.42 3.17
C ALA A 53 -5.86 39.89 3.33
N ALA A 54 -7.01 39.27 3.62
CA ALA A 54 -7.13 37.82 3.80
C ALA A 54 -7.09 37.01 2.47
N VAL A 55 -7.53 37.60 1.36
CA VAL A 55 -7.61 36.94 0.03
C VAL A 55 -6.30 36.25 -0.41
N PRO A 56 -5.13 36.92 -0.43
CA PRO A 56 -3.89 36.29 -0.88
C PRO A 56 -3.44 35.14 0.04
N PHE A 57 -3.69 35.23 1.35
CA PHE A 57 -3.28 34.19 2.30
C PHE A 57 -4.15 32.93 2.23
N LEU A 58 -5.41 33.07 1.83
CA LEU A 58 -6.31 31.93 1.57
C LEU A 58 -5.92 31.15 0.31
N SER A 59 -5.31 31.82 -0.67
CA SER A 59 -4.83 31.20 -1.90
C SER A 59 -3.49 30.45 -1.74
N ARG A 60 -2.76 30.67 -0.63
CA ARG A 60 -1.48 30.00 -0.38
C ARG A 60 -1.68 28.60 0.18
N THR A 61 -0.84 27.67 -0.30
CA THR A 61 -0.81 26.25 0.08
C THR A 61 -0.29 25.99 1.50
N GLN A 62 0.36 26.97 2.12
CA GLN A 62 0.94 26.82 3.46
C GLN A 62 -0.12 26.89 4.57
N TYR A 63 -0.14 25.86 5.43
CA TYR A 63 -1.13 25.67 6.49
C TYR A 63 -1.25 26.86 7.45
N LEU A 64 -0.11 27.42 7.89
CA LEU A 64 -0.06 28.51 8.88
C LEU A 64 -0.68 29.81 8.34
N PHE A 65 -0.36 30.19 7.10
CA PHE A 65 -0.90 31.41 6.49
C PHE A 65 -2.42 31.33 6.29
N ARG A 66 -2.94 30.16 5.93
CA ARG A 66 -4.38 29.96 5.81
C ARG A 66 -5.09 30.05 7.16
N GLN A 67 -4.50 29.50 8.23
CA GLN A 67 -5.07 29.63 9.57
C GLN A 67 -5.11 31.07 10.05
N LEU A 68 -4.03 31.84 9.80
CA LEU A 68 -3.98 33.26 10.12
C LEU A 68 -5.06 34.04 9.37
N ALA A 69 -5.28 33.73 8.08
CA ALA A 69 -6.33 34.38 7.28
C ALA A 69 -7.75 34.09 7.80
N VAL A 70 -8.03 32.84 8.20
CA VAL A 70 -9.33 32.48 8.78
C VAL A 70 -9.52 33.13 10.16
N LEU A 71 -8.48 33.18 10.99
CA LEU A 71 -8.52 33.87 12.29
C LEU A 71 -8.78 35.38 12.13
N LEU A 72 -8.16 35.99 11.12
CA LEU A 72 -8.39 37.39 10.77
C LEU A 72 -9.86 37.63 10.41
N LEU A 73 -10.42 36.80 9.52
CA LEU A 73 -11.82 36.88 9.10
C LEU A 73 -12.82 36.71 10.25
N VAL A 74 -12.60 35.71 11.12
CA VAL A 74 -13.47 35.46 12.27
C VAL A 74 -13.41 36.62 13.25
N SER A 75 -12.23 37.18 13.49
CA SER A 75 -12.06 38.36 14.34
C SER A 75 -12.83 39.56 13.78
N GLY A 76 -12.80 39.78 12.46
CA GLY A 76 -13.59 40.84 11.82
C GLY A 76 -15.10 40.64 11.96
N LEU A 77 -15.56 39.38 11.85
CA LEU A 77 -16.98 39.03 12.02
C LEU A 77 -17.47 39.27 13.46
N VAL A 78 -16.64 39.00 14.47
CA VAL A 78 -16.95 39.31 15.88
C VAL A 78 -17.21 40.81 16.05
N VAL A 79 -16.34 41.65 15.51
CA VAL A 79 -16.46 43.13 15.65
C VAL A 79 -17.74 43.63 14.98
N VAL A 80 -18.05 43.15 13.78
CA VAL A 80 -19.28 43.53 13.07
C VAL A 80 -20.52 43.08 13.83
N LEU A 81 -20.51 41.87 14.36
CA LEU A 81 -21.63 41.32 15.11
C LEU A 81 -21.84 42.05 16.44
N ASP A 82 -20.76 42.40 17.14
CA ASP A 82 -20.82 43.17 18.39
C ASP A 82 -21.46 44.54 18.18
N VAL A 83 -21.03 45.27 17.15
CA VAL A 83 -21.64 46.57 16.78
C VAL A 83 -23.11 46.41 16.38
N ALA A 84 -23.46 45.34 15.66
CA ALA A 84 -24.84 45.06 15.26
C ALA A 84 -25.75 44.72 16.46
N LEU A 85 -25.24 44.00 17.45
CA LEU A 85 -25.98 43.62 18.65
C LEU A 85 -26.22 44.81 19.58
N ILE A 86 -25.22 45.68 19.77
CA ILE A 86 -25.39 46.94 20.52
C ILE A 86 -26.45 47.82 19.86
N SER A 87 -26.43 47.92 18.53
CA SER A 87 -27.32 48.80 17.77
C SER A 87 -28.76 48.28 17.64
N TRP A 88 -28.98 46.98 17.39
CA TRP A 88 -30.33 46.42 17.24
C TRP A 88 -31.03 46.10 18.56
N PHE A 89 -30.28 45.65 19.57
CA PHE A 89 -30.86 45.15 20.81
C PHE A 89 -30.61 46.07 22.01
N SER A 90 -29.91 47.20 21.82
CA SER A 90 -29.54 48.13 22.89
C SER A 90 -28.88 47.43 24.09
N LEU A 91 -28.11 46.38 23.80
CA LEU A 91 -27.42 45.58 24.81
C LEU A 91 -26.30 46.41 25.45
N SER A 92 -26.00 46.10 26.72
CA SER A 92 -24.80 46.64 27.35
C SER A 92 -23.55 46.17 26.59
N GLN A 93 -22.51 47.01 26.57
CA GLN A 93 -21.26 46.70 25.87
C GLN A 93 -20.65 45.35 26.31
N GLN A 94 -20.76 45.01 27.60
CA GLN A 94 -20.26 43.74 28.13
C GLN A 94 -21.10 42.54 27.67
N THR A 95 -22.43 42.68 27.65
CA THR A 95 -23.33 41.60 27.20
C THR A 95 -23.19 41.34 25.70
N SER A 96 -23.06 42.40 24.91
CA SER A 96 -22.90 42.29 23.46
C SER A 96 -21.63 41.55 23.08
N LEU A 97 -20.49 41.91 23.70
CA LEU A 97 -19.19 41.28 23.40
C LEU A 97 -19.23 39.76 23.69
N VAL A 98 -19.83 39.36 24.81
CA VAL A 98 -19.96 37.95 25.20
C VAL A 98 -20.84 37.19 24.18
N VAL A 99 -21.97 37.78 23.77
CA VAL A 99 -22.87 37.18 22.78
C VAL A 99 -22.20 37.11 21.40
N ALA A 100 -21.49 38.14 20.97
CA ALA A 100 -20.77 38.18 19.70
C ALA A 100 -19.69 37.11 19.63
N LEU A 101 -18.91 36.94 20.71
CA LEU A 101 -17.90 35.89 20.81
C LEU A 101 -18.53 34.49 20.79
N LEU A 102 -19.63 34.27 21.51
CA LEU A 102 -20.35 32.99 21.52
C LEU A 102 -20.87 32.62 20.14
N VAL A 103 -21.48 33.57 19.43
CA VAL A 103 -22.02 33.35 18.08
C VAL A 103 -20.87 33.14 17.07
N ALA A 104 -19.80 33.92 17.14
CA ALA A 104 -18.64 33.72 16.28
C ALA A 104 -17.97 32.36 16.51
N PHE A 105 -17.87 31.92 17.76
CA PHE A 105 -17.38 30.58 18.09
C PHE A 105 -18.29 29.49 17.51
N TRP A 106 -19.62 29.64 17.67
CA TRP A 106 -20.61 28.72 17.11
C TRP A 106 -20.60 28.66 15.58
N MET A 107 -20.35 29.77 14.90
CA MET A 107 -20.23 29.79 13.44
C MET A 107 -18.86 29.29 12.95
N TYR A 108 -17.79 29.54 13.72
CA TYR A 108 -16.43 29.15 13.35
C TYR A 108 -16.26 27.64 13.23
N VAL A 109 -16.79 26.86 14.18
CA VAL A 109 -16.63 25.39 14.19
C VAL A 109 -17.20 24.71 12.93
N PRO A 110 -18.48 24.92 12.53
CA PRO A 110 -19.03 24.33 11.31
C PRO A 110 -18.40 24.94 10.06
N PHE A 111 -18.08 26.24 10.06
CA PHE A 111 -17.43 26.89 8.92
C PHE A 111 -16.03 26.32 8.67
N ARG A 112 -15.23 26.17 9.73
CA ARG A 112 -13.92 25.51 9.68
C ARG A 112 -14.05 24.10 9.14
N HIS A 113 -15.02 23.33 9.63
CA HIS A 113 -15.22 21.95 9.19
C HIS A 113 -15.65 21.87 7.72
N TRP A 114 -16.48 22.80 7.25
CA TRP A 114 -16.89 22.92 5.85
C TRP A 114 -15.75 23.36 4.93
N VAL A 115 -14.95 24.35 5.33
CA VAL A 115 -13.77 24.80 4.57
C VAL A 115 -12.73 23.67 4.49
N VAL A 116 -12.47 22.98 5.59
CA VAL A 116 -11.55 21.83 5.61
C VAL A 116 -12.08 20.69 4.75
N SER A 117 -13.33 20.26 4.93
CA SER A 117 -13.87 19.13 4.16
C SER A 117 -13.99 19.41 2.66
N ARG A 118 -14.24 20.66 2.25
CA ARG A 118 -14.41 21.02 0.84
C ARG A 118 -13.10 21.38 0.11
N TRP A 119 -12.03 21.66 0.86
CA TRP A 119 -10.72 22.06 0.29
C TRP A 119 -9.58 21.08 0.57
N LEU A 120 -9.68 20.23 1.62
CA LEU A 120 -8.68 19.20 1.95
C LEU A 120 -9.06 17.78 1.49
N VAL A 121 -10.24 17.60 0.88
CA VAL A 121 -10.72 16.27 0.48
C VAL A 121 -11.07 16.27 -1.01
N HIS A 122 -10.05 16.39 -1.86
CA HIS A 122 -10.07 15.72 -3.16
C HIS A 122 -9.06 14.56 -3.05
N GLY A 123 -9.58 13.33 -2.98
CA GLY A 123 -8.85 12.11 -3.35
C GLY A 123 -7.79 11.55 -2.40
N ARG A 124 -7.67 11.95 -1.13
CA ARG A 124 -6.74 11.24 -0.22
C ARG A 124 -7.43 10.01 0.36
N LEU A 125 -7.12 8.84 -0.19
CA LEU A 125 -7.34 7.54 0.45
C LEU A 125 -7.05 7.69 1.95
N THR A 126 -8.03 7.34 2.79
CA THR A 126 -7.86 7.37 4.24
C THR A 126 -6.65 6.50 4.60
N SER A 127 -5.77 6.92 5.52
CA SER A 127 -4.54 6.17 5.87
C SER A 127 -4.71 4.65 6.04
N PRO A 128 -5.83 4.10 6.58
CA PRO A 128 -6.07 2.66 6.64
C PRO A 128 -6.26 2.00 5.26
N GLN A 129 -7.02 2.64 4.36
CA GLN A 129 -7.32 2.10 3.02
C GLN A 129 -6.08 2.10 2.13
N LEU A 130 -5.23 3.14 2.26
CA LEU A 130 -3.97 3.20 1.54
C LEU A 130 -3.03 2.08 2.03
N PHE A 131 -2.97 1.82 3.33
CA PHE A 131 -2.19 0.72 3.90
C PHE A 131 -2.64 -0.66 3.40
N GLU A 132 -3.95 -0.95 3.42
CA GLU A 132 -4.49 -2.22 2.89
C GLU A 132 -4.13 -2.44 1.42
N ARG A 133 -4.21 -1.38 0.61
CA ARG A 133 -3.91 -1.43 -0.82
C ARG A 133 -2.41 -1.61 -1.08
N LEU A 134 -1.53 -0.94 -0.33
CA LEU A 134 -0.09 -1.16 -0.43
C LEU A 134 0.27 -2.60 -0.02
N TYR A 135 -0.36 -3.14 1.01
CA TYR A 135 -0.18 -4.54 1.43
C TYR A 135 -0.72 -5.54 0.39
N ALA A 136 -1.77 -5.20 -0.36
CA ALA A 136 -2.23 -6.02 -1.47
C ALA A 136 -1.19 -6.09 -2.61
N VAL A 137 -0.46 -4.99 -2.87
CA VAL A 137 0.65 -4.97 -3.84
C VAL A 137 1.79 -5.87 -3.38
N THR A 138 2.17 -5.82 -2.10
CA THR A 138 3.25 -6.67 -1.57
C THR A 138 2.89 -8.16 -1.65
N ARG A 139 1.65 -8.53 -1.31
CA ARG A 139 1.20 -9.93 -1.41
C ARG A 139 1.12 -10.44 -2.85
N ALA A 140 0.69 -9.59 -3.78
CA ALA A 140 0.63 -9.97 -5.20
C ALA A 140 2.02 -10.17 -5.80
N ALA A 141 3.04 -9.50 -5.26
CA ALA A 141 4.42 -9.64 -5.69
C ALA A 141 4.98 -11.06 -5.51
N GLU A 142 4.53 -11.77 -4.47
CA GLU A 142 4.93 -13.16 -4.23
C GLU A 142 4.48 -14.09 -5.37
N GLN A 143 3.33 -13.80 -5.99
CA GLN A 143 2.73 -14.66 -7.02
C GLN A 143 3.19 -14.28 -8.44
N SER A 144 3.22 -12.98 -8.75
CA SER A 144 3.65 -12.49 -10.07
C SER A 144 4.00 -11.00 -10.04
N ALA A 145 5.18 -10.68 -10.59
CA ALA A 145 5.64 -9.30 -10.75
C ALA A 145 4.64 -8.45 -11.57
N SER A 146 4.10 -9.02 -12.66
CA SER A 146 3.11 -8.35 -13.52
C SER A 146 1.82 -7.96 -12.76
N ARG A 147 1.37 -8.80 -11.83
CA ARG A 147 0.17 -8.55 -11.02
C ARG A 147 0.41 -7.46 -9.98
N ALA A 148 1.60 -7.43 -9.39
CA ALA A 148 2.00 -6.35 -8.49
C ALA A 148 2.10 -5.01 -9.24
N SER A 149 2.68 -4.99 -10.45
CA SER A 149 2.73 -3.81 -11.33
C SER A 149 1.32 -3.28 -11.65
N ALA A 150 0.38 -4.17 -11.97
CA ALA A 150 -1.01 -3.80 -12.25
C ALA A 150 -1.76 -3.24 -11.03
N LEU A 151 -1.56 -3.82 -9.84
CA LEU A 151 -2.15 -3.30 -8.61
C LEU A 151 -1.52 -1.97 -8.20
N TRP A 152 -0.21 -1.81 -8.37
CA TRP A 152 0.47 -0.54 -8.13
C TRP A 152 -0.09 0.57 -9.03
N ALA A 153 -0.29 0.29 -10.32
CA ALA A 153 -0.96 1.20 -11.24
C ALA A 153 -2.38 1.56 -10.76
N ALA A 154 -3.13 0.59 -10.22
CA ALA A 154 -4.47 0.84 -9.68
C ALA A 154 -4.43 1.75 -8.43
N VAL A 155 -3.46 1.57 -7.53
CA VAL A 155 -3.26 2.45 -6.36
C VAL A 155 -2.97 3.88 -6.80
N LEU A 156 -2.08 4.06 -7.78
CA LEU A 156 -1.77 5.39 -8.33
C LEU A 156 -3.00 6.03 -9.00
N ARG A 157 -3.80 5.22 -9.69
CA ARG A 157 -5.04 5.66 -10.35
C ARG A 157 -6.07 6.14 -9.32
N ASP A 158 -6.22 5.41 -8.22
CA ASP A 158 -7.12 5.79 -7.11
C ASP A 158 -6.62 7.04 -6.35
N LEU A 159 -5.30 7.19 -6.20
CA LEU A 159 -4.68 8.28 -5.45
C LEU A 159 -4.72 9.62 -6.21
N PHE A 160 -4.52 9.60 -7.53
CA PHE A 160 -4.37 10.81 -8.34
C PHE A 160 -5.47 11.06 -9.35
N GLN A 161 -6.30 10.06 -9.68
CA GLN A 161 -7.31 10.12 -10.73
C GLN A 161 -6.74 10.73 -12.03
N PRO A 162 -5.68 10.15 -12.59
CA PRO A 162 -4.99 10.72 -13.73
C PRO A 162 -5.85 10.67 -15.00
N MET A 163 -5.58 11.57 -15.95
CA MET A 163 -6.26 11.56 -17.24
C MET A 163 -5.83 10.37 -18.09
N ASP A 164 -4.55 10.01 -18.03
CA ASP A 164 -3.98 8.87 -18.72
C ASP A 164 -2.92 8.15 -17.87
N VAL A 165 -2.80 6.83 -18.05
CA VAL A 165 -1.84 5.97 -17.36
C VAL A 165 -1.16 5.07 -18.39
N THR A 166 0.12 5.36 -18.67
CA THR A 166 0.91 4.63 -19.66
C THR A 166 2.10 3.95 -19.00
N ALA A 167 2.21 2.63 -19.15
CA ALA A 167 3.41 1.91 -18.78
C ALA A 167 4.50 2.18 -19.83
N THR A 168 5.69 2.57 -19.37
CA THR A 168 6.82 2.94 -20.22
C THR A 168 8.01 2.04 -19.90
N LEU A 169 8.77 1.65 -20.92
CA LEU A 169 10.01 0.88 -20.77
C LEU A 169 11.18 1.73 -20.26
N ASP A 170 11.01 3.06 -20.27
CA ASP A 170 11.98 4.03 -19.77
C ASP A 170 12.04 3.92 -18.24
N ALA A 171 13.04 3.21 -17.73
CA ALA A 171 13.16 2.91 -16.31
C ALA A 171 13.64 4.16 -15.55
N VAL A 172 12.96 4.46 -14.46
CA VAL A 172 13.36 5.49 -13.49
C VAL A 172 13.47 4.82 -12.13
N ASP A 173 14.46 5.17 -11.34
CA ASP A 173 14.67 4.56 -10.01
C ASP A 173 13.69 5.10 -8.96
N GLU A 174 13.33 6.38 -9.08
CA GLU A 174 12.41 7.09 -8.18
C GLU A 174 11.28 7.78 -8.96
N ALA A 175 10.31 8.36 -8.23
CA ALA A 175 9.29 9.19 -8.86
C ALA A 175 9.86 10.55 -9.26
N GLU A 176 9.55 11.01 -10.48
CA GLU A 176 10.06 12.25 -11.08
C GLU A 176 8.95 13.01 -11.82
N LEU A 177 9.05 14.34 -11.81
CA LEU A 177 8.19 15.21 -12.62
C LEU A 177 8.85 15.47 -13.97
N ARG A 178 8.07 15.33 -15.04
CA ARG A 178 8.45 15.73 -16.40
C ARG A 178 7.42 16.74 -16.93
N GLU A 179 7.79 17.44 -18.01
CA GLU A 179 6.90 18.40 -18.69
C GLU A 179 6.31 19.44 -17.71
N ASP A 180 7.15 20.04 -16.85
CA ASP A 180 6.76 21.07 -15.87
C ASP A 180 5.55 20.71 -14.97
N GLY A 181 5.40 19.41 -14.66
CA GLY A 181 4.37 18.90 -13.76
C GLY A 181 3.11 18.39 -14.44
N GLU A 182 3.09 18.36 -15.78
CA GLU A 182 2.03 17.66 -16.52
C GLU A 182 2.12 16.14 -16.39
N LEU A 183 3.34 15.63 -16.19
CA LEU A 183 3.62 14.20 -16.23
C LEU A 183 4.39 13.77 -14.98
N LEU A 184 3.86 12.78 -14.27
CA LEU A 184 4.49 12.16 -13.12
C LEU A 184 4.92 10.74 -13.51
N VAL A 185 6.23 10.52 -13.59
CA VAL A 185 6.81 9.20 -13.87
C VAL A 185 7.13 8.52 -12.56
N VAL A 186 6.69 7.28 -12.39
CA VAL A 186 6.82 6.50 -11.16
C VAL A 186 7.43 5.15 -11.48
N ALA A 187 8.48 4.77 -10.76
CA ALA A 187 9.10 3.45 -10.90
C ALA A 187 8.12 2.31 -10.54
N LEU A 188 8.29 1.17 -11.22
CA LEU A 188 7.66 -0.08 -10.78
C LEU A 188 8.37 -0.65 -9.54
N PRO A 189 7.63 -1.34 -8.64
CA PRO A 189 8.20 -1.84 -7.39
C PRO A 189 9.13 -3.05 -7.57
N LEU A 190 8.89 -3.91 -8.57
CA LEU A 190 9.62 -5.19 -8.78
C LEU A 190 10.29 -5.32 -10.14
N GLU A 191 9.80 -4.59 -11.15
CA GLU A 191 10.25 -4.71 -12.54
C GLU A 191 11.05 -3.47 -12.96
N HIS A 192 11.91 -3.65 -13.95
CA HIS A 192 12.58 -2.55 -14.62
C HIS A 192 11.59 -1.88 -15.57
N GLY A 193 11.08 -0.71 -15.19
CA GLY A 193 10.13 0.06 -15.97
C GLY A 193 9.49 1.15 -15.13
N SER A 194 8.67 1.97 -15.77
CA SER A 194 7.97 3.07 -15.10
C SER A 194 6.53 3.20 -15.57
N ILE A 195 5.71 3.84 -14.73
CA ILE A 195 4.35 4.24 -15.04
C ILE A 195 4.37 5.75 -15.15
N ALA A 196 3.97 6.27 -16.31
CA ALA A 196 3.73 7.68 -16.54
C ALA A 196 2.25 8.00 -16.31
N LEU A 197 1.99 8.98 -15.46
CA LEU A 197 0.67 9.51 -15.14
C LEU A 197 0.57 10.91 -15.74
N ARG A 198 -0.43 11.18 -16.56
CA ARG A 198 -0.64 12.49 -17.18
C ARG A 198 -1.81 13.23 -16.55
N TYR A 199 -1.54 14.43 -16.04
CA TYR A 199 -2.43 15.30 -15.25
C TYR A 199 -3.07 14.61 -14.03
N ALA A 200 -3.38 15.37 -12.98
CA ALA A 200 -4.12 14.88 -11.82
C ALA A 200 -5.60 15.33 -11.87
N GLU A 201 -6.46 14.62 -11.14
CA GLU A 201 -7.89 14.95 -10.97
C GLU A 201 -8.66 15.08 -12.30
N GLU A 202 -8.39 14.18 -13.24
CA GLU A 202 -8.97 14.13 -14.59
C GLU A 202 -8.63 15.38 -15.42
N GLY A 203 -7.39 15.89 -15.30
CA GLY A 203 -6.95 17.08 -16.05
C GLY A 203 -7.14 18.41 -15.32
N LYS A 204 -7.67 18.40 -14.10
CA LYS A 204 -7.99 19.63 -13.35
C LYS A 204 -6.80 20.21 -12.61
N ARG A 205 -5.72 19.43 -12.42
CA ARG A 205 -4.57 19.79 -11.59
C ARG A 205 -3.25 19.29 -12.20
N LEU A 206 -2.19 20.10 -12.10
CA LEU A 206 -0.81 19.70 -12.36
C LEU A 206 -0.21 18.99 -11.14
N PHE A 207 0.69 18.05 -11.38
CA PHE A 207 1.45 17.39 -10.32
C PHE A 207 2.43 18.38 -9.68
N SER A 208 2.56 18.27 -8.36
CA SER A 208 3.42 19.12 -7.55
C SER A 208 4.58 18.32 -6.96
N PRO A 209 5.66 18.97 -6.49
CA PRO A 209 6.73 18.29 -5.77
C PRO A 209 6.25 17.53 -4.53
N ALA A 210 5.13 17.94 -3.92
CA ALA A 210 4.53 17.22 -2.80
C ALA A 210 3.94 15.86 -3.22
N ASP A 211 3.40 15.77 -4.44
CA ASP A 211 2.88 14.51 -5.00
C ASP A 211 4.04 13.53 -5.25
N VAL A 212 5.18 14.02 -5.74
CA VAL A 212 6.41 13.23 -5.89
C VAL A 212 6.86 12.64 -4.56
N SER A 213 6.98 13.46 -3.52
CA SER A 213 7.40 12.99 -2.20
C SER A 213 6.44 11.95 -1.62
N LEU A 214 5.12 12.12 -1.86
CA LEU A 214 4.12 11.13 -1.44
C LEU A 214 4.34 9.79 -2.12
N VAL A 215 4.54 9.79 -3.45
CA VAL A 215 4.79 8.57 -4.21
C VAL A 215 6.11 7.92 -3.82
N ARG A 216 7.19 8.70 -3.66
CA ARG A 216 8.49 8.18 -3.21
C ARG A 216 8.37 7.47 -1.86
N ASN A 217 7.65 8.07 -0.92
CA ASN A 217 7.41 7.45 0.39
C ASN A 217 6.59 6.16 0.28
N ALA A 218 5.52 6.15 -0.51
CA ALA A 218 4.70 4.96 -0.72
C ALA A 218 5.50 3.83 -1.41
N LEU A 219 6.28 4.17 -2.44
CA LEU A 219 7.16 3.23 -3.13
C LEU A 219 8.24 2.67 -2.22
N ALA A 220 8.87 3.51 -1.39
CA ALA A 220 9.85 3.09 -0.40
C ALA A 220 9.25 2.12 0.64
N GLN A 221 8.01 2.34 1.07
CA GLN A 221 7.31 1.42 1.97
C GLN A 221 7.05 0.06 1.32
N VAL A 222 6.58 0.04 0.07
CA VAL A 222 6.35 -1.22 -0.67
C VAL A 222 7.67 -1.97 -0.88
N ARG A 223 8.71 -1.29 -1.38
CA ARG A 223 10.03 -1.90 -1.59
C ARG A 223 10.64 -2.41 -0.28
N GLY A 224 10.50 -1.65 0.81
CA GLY A 224 10.97 -2.05 2.13
C GLY A 224 10.25 -3.29 2.66
N ALA A 225 8.93 -3.35 2.54
CA ALA A 225 8.16 -4.53 2.93
C ALA A 225 8.54 -5.77 2.11
N LEU A 226 8.70 -5.62 0.79
CA LEU A 226 9.16 -6.69 -0.09
C LEU A 226 10.56 -7.20 0.28
N ALA A 227 11.49 -6.29 0.60
CA ALA A 227 12.84 -6.66 1.00
C ALA A 227 12.86 -7.44 2.32
N VAL A 228 11.98 -7.10 3.28
CA VAL A 228 11.84 -7.83 4.54
C VAL A 228 11.29 -9.23 4.30
N GLU A 229 10.21 -9.38 3.53
CA GLU A 229 9.65 -10.69 3.15
C GLU A 229 10.70 -11.58 2.48
N GLN A 230 11.43 -11.02 1.49
CA GLN A 230 12.52 -11.74 0.81
C GLN A 230 13.64 -12.14 1.75
N ALA A 231 14.04 -11.27 2.69
CA ALA A 231 15.07 -11.58 3.67
C ALA A 231 14.61 -12.68 4.65
N VAL A 232 13.33 -12.67 5.05
CA VAL A 232 12.74 -13.71 5.92
C VAL A 232 12.71 -15.05 5.20
N GLU A 233 12.25 -15.10 3.94
CA GLU A 233 12.24 -16.35 3.17
C GLU A 233 13.64 -16.88 2.88
N LYS A 234 14.60 -15.99 2.60
CA LYS A 234 16.00 -16.36 2.48
C LYS A 234 16.54 -16.95 3.79
N GLY A 235 16.29 -16.28 4.92
CA GLY A 235 16.71 -16.77 6.24
C GLY A 235 16.05 -18.10 6.63
N ARG A 236 14.77 -18.30 6.28
CA ARG A 236 14.08 -19.60 6.45
C ARG A 236 14.72 -20.70 5.63
N THR A 237 15.11 -20.39 4.39
CA THR A 237 15.78 -21.35 3.50
C THR A 237 17.17 -21.71 4.03
N GLU A 238 17.96 -20.71 4.40
CA GLU A 238 19.29 -20.89 5.02
C GLU A 238 19.20 -21.73 6.30
N GLU A 239 18.18 -21.50 7.14
CA GLU A 239 17.97 -22.28 8.37
C GLU A 239 17.57 -23.72 8.08
N ARG A 240 16.70 -23.96 7.08
CA ARG A 240 16.36 -25.33 6.63
C ARG A 240 17.59 -26.08 6.13
N GLU A 241 18.44 -25.43 5.33
CA GLU A 241 19.70 -26.01 4.85
C GLU A 241 20.70 -26.28 5.97
N ARG A 242 20.78 -25.39 6.97
CA ARG A 242 21.61 -25.59 8.16
C ARG A 242 21.14 -26.80 8.95
N ILE A 243 19.85 -26.91 9.24
CA ILE A 243 19.26 -28.06 9.93
C ILE A 243 19.50 -29.36 9.14
N ALA A 244 19.34 -29.33 7.83
CA ALA A 244 19.59 -30.48 6.96
C ALA A 244 21.06 -30.95 7.05
N ARG A 245 22.02 -30.02 7.05
CA ARG A 245 23.45 -30.33 7.23
C ARG A 245 23.75 -30.89 8.62
N ASP A 246 23.30 -30.22 9.68
CA ASP A 246 23.50 -30.69 11.06
C ASP A 246 22.92 -32.11 11.23
N LEU A 247 21.72 -32.35 10.68
CA LEU A 247 21.08 -33.66 10.69
C LEU A 247 21.88 -34.71 9.91
N HIS A 248 22.47 -34.34 8.77
CA HIS A 248 23.32 -35.22 7.97
C HIS A 248 24.60 -35.62 8.73
N ASP A 249 25.27 -34.64 9.32
CA ASP A 249 26.60 -34.83 9.90
C ASP A 249 26.50 -35.55 11.25
N ASP A 250 25.63 -35.08 12.15
CA ASP A 250 25.56 -35.60 13.52
C ASP A 250 24.81 -36.94 13.62
N ILE A 251 23.68 -37.07 12.93
CA ILE A 251 22.89 -38.31 12.99
C ILE A 251 23.44 -39.34 12.01
N GLY A 252 23.91 -38.91 10.83
CA GLY A 252 24.55 -39.79 9.85
C GLY A 252 25.77 -40.51 10.43
N ALA A 253 26.67 -39.79 11.12
CA ALA A 253 27.86 -40.38 11.74
C ALA A 253 27.53 -41.40 12.84
N ARG A 254 26.51 -41.13 13.67
CA ARG A 254 26.06 -42.04 14.74
C ARG A 254 25.43 -43.32 14.17
N LEU A 255 24.57 -43.19 13.15
CA LEU A 255 23.99 -44.34 12.48
C LEU A 255 25.04 -45.20 11.77
N LEU A 256 26.04 -44.57 11.15
CA LEU A 256 27.16 -45.29 10.52
C LEU A 256 27.96 -46.07 11.58
N THR A 257 28.20 -45.47 12.74
CA THR A 257 28.87 -46.13 13.86
C THR A 257 28.05 -47.32 14.39
N LEU A 258 26.74 -47.18 14.51
CA LEU A 258 25.84 -48.26 14.90
C LEU A 258 25.82 -49.40 13.87
N MET A 259 25.85 -49.08 12.58
CA MET A 259 25.96 -50.06 11.50
C MET A 259 27.26 -50.85 11.60
N TYR A 260 28.41 -50.18 11.80
CA TYR A 260 29.72 -50.85 11.96
C TYR A 260 29.83 -51.70 13.23
N ARG A 261 29.05 -51.39 14.26
CA ARG A 261 29.01 -52.15 15.53
C ARG A 261 27.82 -53.11 15.60
N ALA A 262 27.13 -53.35 14.49
CA ALA A 262 25.95 -54.19 14.47
C ALA A 262 26.31 -55.65 14.87
N PRO A 263 25.60 -56.25 15.84
CA PRO A 263 25.90 -57.60 16.32
C PRO A 263 25.43 -58.70 15.36
N SER A 264 24.56 -58.39 14.41
CA SER A 264 24.05 -59.32 13.40
C SER A 264 23.81 -58.63 12.07
N LYS A 265 23.74 -59.42 11.00
CA LYS A 265 23.47 -58.94 9.64
C LYS A 265 22.10 -58.25 9.53
N ASP A 266 21.09 -58.73 10.27
CA ASP A 266 19.77 -58.11 10.28
C ASP A 266 19.79 -56.69 10.88
N VAL A 267 20.59 -56.47 11.93
CA VAL A 267 20.76 -55.15 12.55
C VAL A 267 21.57 -54.22 11.64
N GLU A 268 22.57 -54.75 10.94
CA GLU A 268 23.33 -54.00 9.93
C GLU A 268 22.42 -53.54 8.78
N ASP A 269 21.60 -54.44 8.24
CA ASP A 269 20.67 -54.14 7.16
C ASP A 269 19.60 -53.11 7.58
N TYR A 270 19.10 -53.22 8.83
CA TYR A 270 18.19 -52.22 9.40
C TYR A 270 18.85 -50.84 9.55
N ALA A 271 20.10 -50.78 10.04
CA ALA A 271 20.85 -49.54 10.13
C ALA A 271 21.11 -48.91 8.75
N ARG A 272 21.47 -49.74 7.75
CA ARG A 272 21.68 -49.33 6.36
C ARG A 272 20.43 -48.70 5.76
N ARG A 273 19.26 -49.33 5.94
CA ARG A 273 17.95 -48.79 5.53
C ARG A 273 17.65 -47.47 6.22
N THR A 274 17.90 -47.38 7.53
CA THR A 274 17.68 -46.16 8.32
C THR A 274 18.55 -44.98 7.86
N ILE A 275 19.81 -45.23 7.49
CA ILE A 275 20.71 -44.21 6.91
C ILE A 275 20.17 -43.71 5.57
N GLN A 276 19.66 -44.62 4.74
CA GLN A 276 19.12 -44.28 3.43
C GLN A 276 17.82 -43.47 3.54
N ASP A 277 16.99 -43.81 4.52
CA ASP A 277 15.80 -43.09 4.94
C ASP A 277 16.12 -41.67 5.44
N LEU A 278 17.14 -41.53 6.29
CA LEU A 278 17.64 -40.24 6.76
C LEU A 278 18.13 -39.37 5.60
N LYS A 279 18.97 -39.91 4.71
CA LYS A 279 19.46 -39.19 3.53
C LYS A 279 18.31 -38.70 2.64
N THR A 280 17.25 -39.49 2.51
CA THR A 280 16.07 -39.12 1.74
C THR A 280 15.32 -37.97 2.43
N LEU A 281 15.08 -38.05 3.73
CA LEU A 281 14.42 -36.98 4.49
C LEU A 281 15.23 -35.67 4.50
N VAL A 282 16.54 -35.75 4.74
CA VAL A 282 17.46 -34.60 4.73
C VAL A 282 17.46 -33.91 3.37
N ARG A 283 17.50 -34.68 2.26
CA ARG A 283 17.38 -34.11 0.92
C ARG A 283 16.04 -33.41 0.69
N GLY A 284 14.94 -34.00 1.17
CA GLY A 284 13.62 -33.39 1.10
C GLY A 284 13.51 -32.08 1.90
N LEU A 285 14.24 -31.96 3.01
CA LEU A 285 14.31 -30.72 3.81
C LEU A 285 15.17 -29.63 3.16
N ALA A 286 16.21 -30.02 2.41
CA ALA A 286 17.12 -29.11 1.73
C ALA A 286 16.60 -28.64 0.35
N LEU A 287 15.59 -29.33 -0.23
CA LEU A 287 14.96 -28.90 -1.47
C LEU A 287 14.01 -27.71 -1.18
N PRO A 288 14.24 -26.53 -1.78
CA PRO A 288 13.34 -25.41 -1.62
C PRO A 288 12.03 -25.71 -2.37
N GLY A 289 10.99 -26.11 -1.63
CA GLY A 289 9.59 -26.22 -2.11
C GLY A 289 9.47 -26.71 -3.55
N SER A 290 10.05 -27.86 -3.86
CA SER A 290 10.10 -28.37 -5.24
C SER A 290 8.68 -28.58 -5.75
N THR A 291 8.46 -28.18 -6.99
CA THR A 291 7.15 -28.36 -7.60
C THR A 291 6.93 -29.84 -7.93
N LEU A 292 5.67 -30.27 -8.08
CA LEU A 292 5.35 -31.65 -8.46
C LEU A 292 6.00 -32.02 -9.80
N GLU A 293 6.10 -31.09 -10.74
CA GLU A 293 6.78 -31.29 -12.03
C GLU A 293 8.27 -31.55 -11.87
N ASP A 294 8.98 -30.72 -11.10
CA ASP A 294 10.41 -30.88 -10.87
C ASP A 294 10.72 -32.22 -10.21
N SER A 295 9.90 -32.57 -9.21
CA SER A 295 10.03 -33.81 -8.45
C SER A 295 9.74 -35.02 -9.32
N ALA A 296 8.72 -34.95 -10.20
CA ALA A 296 8.41 -36.00 -11.16
C ALA A 296 9.55 -36.23 -12.16
N ALA A 297 10.21 -35.16 -12.62
CA ALA A 297 11.36 -35.26 -13.51
C ALA A 297 12.55 -35.96 -12.82
N GLU A 298 12.82 -35.61 -11.56
CA GLU A 298 13.85 -36.27 -10.75
C GLU A 298 13.54 -37.77 -10.57
N TRP A 299 12.31 -38.12 -10.18
CA TRP A 299 11.92 -39.53 -9.99
C TRP A 299 12.00 -40.33 -11.29
N LYS A 300 11.56 -39.75 -12.41
CA LYS A 300 11.67 -40.38 -13.73
C LYS A 300 13.14 -40.66 -14.07
N ALA A 301 14.02 -39.68 -13.89
CA ALA A 301 15.44 -39.83 -14.18
C ALA A 301 16.09 -40.91 -13.31
N GLU A 302 15.80 -40.89 -12.01
CA GLU A 302 16.32 -41.90 -11.08
C GLU A 302 15.83 -43.31 -11.44
N LEU A 303 14.53 -43.47 -11.69
CA LEU A 303 13.94 -44.77 -12.01
C LEU A 303 14.46 -45.30 -13.35
N ALA A 304 14.57 -44.43 -14.37
CA ALA A 304 15.13 -44.77 -15.67
C ALA A 304 16.56 -45.28 -15.54
N GLN A 305 17.40 -44.57 -14.78
CA GLN A 305 18.79 -44.96 -14.56
C GLN A 305 18.90 -46.32 -13.88
N ARG A 306 18.07 -46.58 -12.85
CA ARG A 306 18.06 -47.86 -12.14
C ARG A 306 17.60 -49.01 -13.03
N LEU A 307 16.48 -48.83 -13.76
CA LEU A 307 15.92 -49.88 -14.62
C LEU A 307 16.84 -50.21 -15.80
N ALA A 308 17.53 -49.21 -16.36
CA ALA A 308 18.49 -49.41 -17.44
C ALA A 308 19.65 -50.35 -17.05
N THR A 309 20.07 -50.38 -15.77
CA THR A 309 21.12 -51.31 -15.33
C THR A 309 20.73 -52.79 -15.39
N ALA A 310 19.42 -53.08 -15.47
CA ALA A 310 18.88 -54.43 -15.60
C ALA A 310 18.23 -54.68 -16.98
N ASP A 311 18.48 -53.80 -17.95
CA ASP A 311 17.93 -53.87 -19.32
C ASP A 311 16.38 -53.87 -19.37
N ILE A 312 15.75 -53.23 -18.38
CA ILE A 312 14.29 -53.08 -18.28
C ILE A 312 13.88 -51.74 -18.89
N ALA A 313 12.96 -51.76 -19.86
CA ALA A 313 12.45 -50.53 -20.46
C ALA A 313 11.49 -49.77 -19.51
N LEU A 314 11.58 -48.44 -19.48
CA LEU A 314 10.67 -47.57 -18.71
C LEU A 314 9.76 -46.76 -19.64
N GLU A 315 8.46 -46.94 -19.50
CA GLU A 315 7.44 -46.12 -20.13
C GLU A 315 6.79 -45.17 -19.11
N TRP A 316 7.14 -43.88 -19.19
CA TRP A 316 6.67 -42.86 -18.25
C TRP A 316 5.60 -41.96 -18.89
N HIS A 317 4.42 -41.94 -18.26
CA HIS A 317 3.29 -41.12 -18.65
C HIS A 317 2.95 -40.12 -17.55
N GLN A 318 2.80 -38.84 -17.90
CA GLN A 318 2.55 -37.77 -16.94
C GLN A 318 1.34 -36.93 -17.38
N ARG A 319 0.36 -36.74 -16.48
CA ARG A 319 -0.84 -35.93 -16.67
C ARG A 319 -1.08 -35.06 -15.44
N LEU A 320 -0.42 -33.91 -15.37
CA LEU A 320 -0.56 -32.97 -14.26
C LEU A 320 -1.45 -31.79 -14.69
N GLN A 321 -2.57 -31.57 -13.99
CA GLN A 321 -3.41 -30.38 -14.14
C GLN A 321 -3.02 -29.35 -13.08
N GLY A 322 -1.88 -28.70 -13.27
CA GLY A 322 -1.30 -27.77 -12.31
C GLY A 322 -0.03 -28.31 -11.68
N ASN A 323 0.71 -27.43 -11.02
CA ASN A 323 2.04 -27.73 -10.49
C ASN A 323 2.15 -27.29 -9.02
N PRO A 324 1.52 -28.02 -8.09
CA PRO A 324 1.53 -27.65 -6.68
C PRO A 324 2.95 -27.80 -6.11
N PRO A 325 3.34 -26.95 -5.14
CA PRO A 325 4.54 -27.18 -4.36
C PRO A 325 4.35 -28.45 -3.51
N LEU A 326 5.38 -29.31 -3.46
CA LEU A 326 5.38 -30.47 -2.58
C LEU A 326 6.06 -30.13 -1.26
N GLY A 327 5.41 -30.49 -0.15
CA GLY A 327 6.05 -30.47 1.16
C GLY A 327 7.11 -31.57 1.28
N ALA A 328 8.11 -31.37 2.14
CA ALA A 328 9.19 -32.34 2.37
C ALA A 328 8.67 -33.75 2.74
N GLU A 329 7.59 -33.83 3.51
CA GLU A 329 6.95 -35.10 3.87
C GLU A 329 6.35 -35.83 2.66
N GLN A 330 5.59 -35.10 1.83
CA GLN A 330 4.96 -35.66 0.63
C GLN A 330 6.01 -36.10 -0.39
N TRP A 331 7.02 -35.26 -0.62
CA TRP A 331 8.13 -35.58 -1.50
C TRP A 331 8.88 -36.82 -1.02
N SER A 332 9.19 -36.91 0.28
CA SER A 332 9.86 -38.07 0.87
C SER A 332 9.04 -39.36 0.76
N ALA A 333 7.74 -39.28 1.07
CA ALA A 333 6.83 -40.42 0.97
C ALA A 333 6.74 -40.96 -0.46
N LEU A 334 6.53 -40.08 -1.44
CA LEU A 334 6.46 -40.46 -2.86
C LEU A 334 7.80 -41.01 -3.36
N THR A 335 8.92 -40.40 -2.98
CA THR A 335 10.26 -40.90 -3.32
C THR A 335 10.48 -42.31 -2.79
N ARG A 336 10.07 -42.60 -1.54
CA ARG A 336 10.16 -43.96 -0.96
C ARG A 336 9.29 -44.95 -1.72
N ILE A 337 8.04 -44.60 -2.03
CA ILE A 337 7.12 -45.47 -2.78
C ILE A 337 7.74 -45.83 -4.14
N ILE A 338 8.20 -44.83 -4.89
CA ILE A 338 8.77 -45.03 -6.23
C ILE A 338 10.03 -45.90 -6.17
N ARG A 339 10.92 -45.64 -5.19
CA ARG A 339 12.14 -46.44 -5.00
C ARG A 339 11.84 -47.88 -4.61
N GLU A 340 10.88 -48.11 -3.72
CA GLU A 340 10.50 -49.44 -3.28
C GLU A 340 9.86 -50.24 -4.42
N LEU A 341 8.98 -49.61 -5.20
CA LEU A 341 8.40 -50.22 -6.41
C LEU A 341 9.48 -50.56 -7.44
N GLY A 342 10.43 -49.66 -7.66
CA GLY A 342 11.59 -49.92 -8.52
C GLY A 342 12.45 -51.08 -8.01
N SER A 343 12.73 -51.12 -6.71
CA SER A 343 13.50 -52.20 -6.07
C SER A 343 12.80 -53.55 -6.20
N ASN A 344 11.50 -53.61 -5.91
CA ASN A 344 10.70 -54.83 -6.04
C ASN A 344 10.64 -55.33 -7.48
N THR A 345 10.58 -54.41 -8.44
CA THR A 345 10.61 -54.76 -9.86
C THR A 345 11.94 -55.43 -10.23
N LEU A 346 13.06 -54.82 -9.84
CA LEU A 346 14.40 -55.33 -10.11
C LEU A 346 14.66 -56.69 -9.44
N GLN A 347 14.18 -56.88 -8.21
CA GLN A 347 14.47 -58.08 -7.43
C GLN A 347 13.52 -59.25 -7.72
N HIS A 348 12.25 -58.97 -8.06
CA HIS A 348 11.20 -59.99 -8.02
C HIS A 348 10.36 -60.09 -9.30
N ALA A 349 10.21 -59.03 -10.08
CA ALA A 349 9.20 -59.02 -11.15
C ALA A 349 9.61 -59.75 -12.44
N ARG A 350 10.91 -59.86 -12.73
CA ARG A 350 11.43 -60.39 -14.03
C ARG A 350 10.75 -59.72 -15.25
N ALA A 351 10.42 -58.43 -15.14
CA ALA A 351 9.73 -57.69 -16.18
C ALA A 351 10.69 -57.17 -17.26
N GLY A 352 10.27 -57.17 -18.53
CA GLY A 352 11.00 -56.50 -19.61
C GLY A 352 10.64 -55.03 -19.81
N THR A 353 9.50 -54.59 -19.26
CA THR A 353 9.01 -53.22 -19.37
C THR A 353 8.22 -52.82 -18.13
N VAL A 354 8.39 -51.57 -17.68
CA VAL A 354 7.69 -50.95 -16.55
C VAL A 354 6.92 -49.73 -17.05
N PHE A 355 5.63 -49.68 -16.73
CA PHE A 355 4.76 -48.56 -17.05
C PHE A 355 4.47 -47.76 -15.78
N VAL A 356 4.79 -46.46 -15.80
CA VAL A 356 4.49 -45.54 -14.70
C VAL A 356 3.58 -44.43 -15.21
N THR A 357 2.46 -44.23 -14.53
CA THR A 357 1.54 -43.11 -14.80
C THR A 357 1.45 -42.22 -13.57
N LEU A 358 1.87 -40.96 -13.71
CA LEU A 358 1.70 -39.93 -12.70
C LEU A 358 0.57 -38.99 -13.13
N ALA A 359 -0.47 -38.88 -12.29
CA ALA A 359 -1.61 -37.99 -12.56
C ALA A 359 -1.91 -37.09 -11.36
N TYR A 360 -2.16 -35.81 -11.62
CA TYR A 360 -2.64 -34.85 -10.63
C TYR A 360 -3.84 -34.11 -11.21
N MET A 361 -4.95 -34.13 -10.47
CA MET A 361 -6.16 -33.38 -10.77
C MET A 361 -6.52 -32.56 -9.53
N PRO A 362 -6.56 -31.22 -9.62
CA PRO A 362 -6.99 -30.38 -8.51
C PRO A 362 -8.48 -30.64 -8.25
N HIS A 363 -8.86 -30.75 -6.98
CA HIS A 363 -10.25 -30.94 -6.55
C HIS A 363 -11.12 -29.71 -6.79
#